data_AF-K1UEV0-F1
#
_entry.id   AF-K1UEV0-F1
#
_cell.length_a   1.000
_cell.length_b   1.000
_cell.length_c   1.000
_cell.angle_alpha   90.00
_cell.angle_beta   90.00
_cell.angle_gamma   90.00
#
_symmetry.space_group_name_H-M   'P 1'
#
loop_
_entity.id
_entity.type
_entity.pdbx_description
1 polymer ?
#
loop_
_entity_poly.entity_id
_entity_poly.type
_entity_poly.pdbx_seq_one_letter_code
_entity_poly.pdbx_strand_id
1 'polypeptide(L)'
;NIDYPFHLTGILYFPKIHNNFEIQKNRIQLYSNQVFVTDQVEGIVPEYLTLLHGVIDSPDIPLNVSRSYLQSDSNVRKISSYITRKVADRLQELFNTMRSDYESKWDDLKIFIQYGILTDEKFAEKAPDFMLWKNVEGKYFTPKEYTEKVKEAQTDKNKTVVFLYVDDPEEKYTSLEAAKAKGYDVLWMDGQLDSHYINWYESKNKDTRFVRVDSDVIDKLIQKEEQIKMSLTEAQQELLTPVFESQMPKDEKIDYHISFEAMSPDEAPVVITQNEFMRRMKEMAAMGGGGMSQ
;
A
#
# COMPACT_ATOMS: atom_id res chain seq x y z
N ASN A 1 -7.57 -4.21 -28.21
CA ASN A 1 -7.41 -3.55 -29.51
C ASN A 1 -7.58 -2.06 -29.34
N ILE A 2 -6.61 -1.32 -29.85
CA ILE A 2 -6.50 0.12 -29.78
C ILE A 2 -6.18 0.57 -31.21
N ASP A 3 -6.98 1.48 -31.78
CA ASP A 3 -6.85 1.87 -33.20
C ASP A 3 -6.44 3.35 -33.39
N TYR A 4 -6.36 4.17 -32.32
CA TYR A 4 -5.98 5.59 -32.43
C TYR A 4 -5.39 6.18 -31.12
N PRO A 5 -4.32 6.99 -31.15
CA PRO A 5 -3.51 7.39 -32.31
C PRO A 5 -2.45 6.35 -32.71
N PHE A 6 -2.40 5.21 -32.00
CA PHE A 6 -1.52 4.08 -32.28
C PHE A 6 -2.37 2.82 -32.47
N HIS A 7 -1.96 1.97 -33.40
CA HIS A 7 -2.52 0.65 -33.59
C HIS A 7 -1.78 -0.31 -32.66
N LEU A 8 -2.49 -0.78 -31.63
CA LEU A 8 -1.96 -1.70 -30.63
C LEU A 8 -2.97 -2.79 -30.34
N THR A 9 -2.58 -4.02 -30.63
CA THR A 9 -3.30 -5.22 -30.23
C THR A 9 -2.43 -5.97 -29.23
N GLY A 10 -3.05 -6.65 -28.29
CA GLY A 10 -2.29 -7.30 -27.25
C GLY A 10 -3.18 -7.93 -26.22
N ILE A 11 -2.64 -8.96 -25.59
CA ILE A 11 -3.26 -9.68 -24.49
C ILE A 11 -2.22 -9.65 -23.38
N LEU A 12 -2.58 -8.97 -22.28
CA LEU A 12 -1.84 -9.00 -21.03
C LEU A 12 -2.70 -9.73 -20.02
N TYR A 13 -2.10 -10.62 -19.23
CA TYR A 13 -2.77 -11.31 -18.15
C TYR A 13 -1.89 -11.33 -16.90
N PHE A 14 -2.56 -11.32 -15.75
CA PHE A 14 -1.91 -11.42 -14.45
C PHE A 14 -1.68 -12.91 -14.13
N PRO A 15 -0.44 -13.39 -14.00
CA PRO A 15 -0.18 -14.73 -13.52
C PRO A 15 -0.60 -14.83 -12.04
N LYS A 16 -1.11 -15.98 -11.60
CA LYS A 16 -1.28 -16.20 -10.15
C LYS A 16 0.10 -16.17 -9.49
N ILE A 17 0.32 -15.22 -8.60
CA ILE A 17 1.59 -15.08 -7.87
C ILE A 17 1.51 -15.95 -6.62
N HIS A 18 2.39 -16.94 -6.51
CA HIS A 18 2.58 -17.72 -5.28
C HIS A 18 3.76 -17.15 -4.52
N ASN A 19 3.53 -16.22 -3.56
CA ASN A 19 4.37 -15.71 -2.45
C ASN A 19 5.92 -15.59 -2.54
N ASN A 20 6.57 -16.03 -3.61
CA ASN A 20 7.99 -15.89 -3.88
C ASN A 20 8.14 -14.80 -4.93
N PHE A 21 8.64 -13.66 -4.47
CA PHE A 21 8.96 -12.50 -5.27
C PHE A 21 10.24 -12.77 -6.09
N GLU A 22 10.18 -13.73 -7.02
CA GLU A 22 10.98 -13.61 -8.24
C GLU A 22 10.12 -12.84 -9.23
N ILE A 23 10.19 -11.50 -9.19
CA ILE A 23 9.74 -10.70 -10.33
C ILE A 23 10.62 -11.12 -11.51
N GLN A 24 10.15 -12.08 -12.29
CA GLN A 24 10.72 -12.35 -13.60
C GLN A 24 10.26 -11.23 -14.52
N LYS A 25 11.00 -10.11 -14.49
CA LYS A 25 10.81 -8.97 -15.37
C LYS A 25 10.84 -9.46 -16.83
N ASN A 26 10.10 -8.78 -17.70
CA ASN A 26 10.19 -8.92 -19.16
C ASN A 26 9.60 -10.20 -19.77
N ARG A 27 8.42 -10.62 -19.29
CA ARG A 27 7.63 -11.70 -19.95
C ARG A 27 6.59 -11.17 -20.95
N ILE A 28 6.73 -9.91 -21.36
CA ILE A 28 5.93 -9.31 -22.42
C ILE A 28 6.72 -9.36 -23.71
N GLN A 29 6.17 -9.99 -24.73
CA GLN A 29 6.77 -10.05 -26.06
C GLN A 29 6.20 -8.97 -26.95
N LEU A 30 7.07 -8.27 -27.66
CA LEU A 30 6.70 -7.25 -28.63
C LEU A 30 6.77 -7.80 -30.05
N TYR A 31 5.71 -7.54 -30.79
CA TYR A 31 5.51 -7.89 -32.18
C TYR A 31 5.24 -6.62 -33.00
N SER A 32 5.55 -6.69 -34.29
CA SER A 32 5.12 -5.71 -35.28
C SER A 32 4.63 -6.47 -36.51
N ASN A 33 3.36 -6.27 -36.87
CA ASN A 33 2.70 -7.03 -37.93
C ASN A 33 2.83 -8.55 -37.73
N GLN A 34 2.59 -9.02 -36.51
CA GLN A 34 2.71 -10.43 -36.12
C GLN A 34 4.13 -11.04 -36.24
N VAL A 35 5.15 -10.22 -36.49
CA VAL A 35 6.56 -10.65 -36.48
C VAL A 35 7.19 -10.27 -35.15
N PHE A 36 7.86 -11.23 -34.50
CA PHE A 36 8.54 -11.01 -33.23
C PHE A 36 9.66 -9.97 -33.39
N VAL A 37 9.68 -8.97 -32.50
CA VAL A 37 10.69 -7.90 -32.48
C VAL A 37 11.65 -8.09 -31.31
N THR A 38 11.13 -8.11 -30.08
CA THR A 38 11.93 -8.19 -28.85
C THR A 38 11.06 -8.57 -27.64
N ASP A 39 11.65 -9.15 -26.61
CA ASP A 39 11.06 -9.34 -25.27
C ASP A 39 11.50 -8.26 -24.26
N GLN A 40 12.49 -7.45 -24.63
CA GLN A 40 12.92 -6.29 -23.85
C GLN A 40 12.06 -5.07 -24.21
N VAL A 41 11.03 -4.84 -23.39
CA VAL A 41 10.00 -3.80 -23.62
C VAL A 41 10.22 -2.51 -22.81
N GLU A 42 11.42 -2.33 -22.24
CA GLU A 42 11.80 -1.14 -21.48
C GLU A 42 11.56 0.15 -22.28
N GLY A 43 10.84 1.10 -21.69
CA GLY A 43 10.47 2.37 -22.32
C GLY A 43 9.24 2.31 -23.22
N ILE A 44 8.86 1.13 -23.71
CA ILE A 44 7.64 0.91 -24.51
C ILE A 44 6.45 0.57 -23.62
N VAL A 45 6.68 -0.31 -22.65
CA VAL A 45 5.68 -0.76 -21.69
C VAL A 45 6.00 -0.12 -20.33
N PRO A 46 5.02 0.51 -19.67
CA PRO A 46 5.18 1.01 -18.31
C PRO A 46 5.73 -0.05 -17.36
N GLU A 47 6.64 0.34 -16.46
CA GLU A 47 7.37 -0.61 -15.62
C GLU A 47 6.44 -1.51 -14.79
N TYR A 48 5.35 -0.97 -14.25
CA TYR A 48 4.39 -1.77 -13.48
C TYR A 48 3.66 -2.84 -14.28
N LEU A 49 3.54 -2.67 -15.60
CA LEU A 49 2.98 -3.70 -16.48
C LEU A 49 3.96 -4.85 -16.73
N THR A 50 5.25 -4.70 -16.42
CA THR A 50 6.22 -5.81 -16.56
C THR A 50 5.96 -6.98 -15.60
N LEU A 51 5.12 -6.77 -14.58
CA LEU A 51 4.57 -7.84 -13.74
C LEU A 51 3.55 -8.72 -14.48
N LEU A 52 2.98 -8.23 -15.58
CA LEU A 52 2.06 -8.98 -16.41
C LEU A 52 2.80 -9.82 -17.44
N HIS A 53 2.17 -10.91 -17.85
CA HIS A 53 2.63 -11.72 -18.97
C HIS A 53 1.78 -11.43 -20.19
N GLY A 54 2.37 -11.52 -21.38
CA GLY A 54 1.57 -11.38 -22.58
C GLY A 54 2.34 -11.02 -23.84
N VAL A 55 1.56 -10.59 -24.82
CA VAL A 55 2.07 -10.15 -26.12
C VAL A 55 1.45 -8.81 -26.49
N ILE A 56 2.25 -7.94 -27.11
CA ILE A 56 1.83 -6.66 -27.65
C ILE A 56 2.28 -6.62 -29.10
N ASP A 57 1.36 -6.39 -30.03
CA ASP A 57 1.62 -6.19 -31.45
C ASP A 57 1.25 -4.76 -31.86
N SER A 58 2.21 -4.04 -32.42
CA SER A 58 2.05 -2.67 -32.88
C SER A 58 2.75 -2.48 -34.23
N PRO A 59 1.99 -2.27 -35.33
CA PRO A 59 2.55 -1.93 -36.64
C PRO A 59 3.33 -0.62 -36.66
N ASP A 60 3.08 0.26 -35.67
CA ASP A 60 3.75 1.56 -35.53
C ASP A 60 5.19 1.43 -34.99
N ILE A 61 5.59 0.24 -34.54
CA ILE A 61 6.96 -0.04 -34.10
C ILE A 61 7.76 -0.61 -35.29
N PRO A 62 8.87 0.03 -35.69
CA PRO A 62 9.61 -0.43 -36.87
C PRO A 62 10.34 -1.75 -36.60
N LEU A 63 10.39 -2.65 -37.59
CA LEU A 63 10.99 -3.99 -37.46
C LEU A 63 12.52 -3.98 -37.28
N ASN A 64 13.20 -2.94 -37.79
CA ASN A 64 14.67 -2.87 -37.89
C ASN A 64 15.28 -1.78 -37.00
N VAL A 65 14.86 -1.69 -35.74
CA VAL A 65 15.38 -0.69 -34.79
C VAL A 65 16.26 -1.31 -33.73
N SER A 66 17.34 -0.62 -33.38
CA SER A 66 18.15 -1.01 -32.24
C SER A 66 17.39 -0.80 -30.93
N ARG A 67 17.75 -1.58 -29.91
CA ARG A 67 17.18 -1.44 -28.56
C ARG A 67 17.39 -0.04 -27.98
N SER A 68 18.56 0.55 -28.23
CA SER A 68 18.89 1.93 -27.83
C SER A 68 18.03 2.98 -28.54
N TYR A 69 17.61 2.72 -29.77
CA TYR A 69 16.73 3.61 -30.52
C TYR A 69 15.33 3.63 -29.90
N LEU A 70 14.76 2.45 -29.58
CA LEU A 70 13.44 2.35 -28.98
C LEU A 70 13.31 3.11 -27.65
N GLN A 71 14.34 3.07 -26.81
CA GLN A 71 14.32 3.78 -25.51
C GLN A 71 14.39 5.31 -25.64
N SER A 72 15.00 5.82 -26.72
CA SER A 72 15.19 7.26 -26.97
C SER A 72 14.09 7.87 -27.84
N ASP A 73 13.25 7.05 -28.47
CA ASP A 73 12.19 7.52 -29.36
C ASP A 73 11.02 8.17 -28.60
N SER A 74 10.69 9.40 -28.98
CA SER A 74 9.59 10.17 -28.37
C SER A 74 8.20 9.56 -28.63
N ASN A 75 8.01 8.83 -29.74
CA ASN A 75 6.78 8.12 -30.05
C ASN A 75 6.62 6.89 -29.16
N VAL A 76 7.70 6.19 -28.85
CA VAL A 76 7.70 5.06 -27.89
C VAL A 76 7.23 5.52 -26.51
N ARG A 77 7.73 6.66 -26.02
CA ARG A 77 7.25 7.25 -24.75
C ARG A 77 5.76 7.60 -24.77
N LYS A 78 5.24 8.08 -25.91
CA LYS A 78 3.80 8.36 -26.09
C LYS A 78 2.97 7.07 -26.07
N ILE A 79 3.47 5.99 -26.69
CA ILE A 79 2.84 4.67 -26.65
C ILE A 79 2.74 4.19 -25.20
N SER A 80 3.85 4.23 -24.44
CA SER A 80 3.87 3.84 -23.02
C SER A 80 2.83 4.60 -22.18
N SER A 81 2.82 5.94 -22.26
CA SER A 81 1.80 6.78 -21.59
C SER A 81 0.37 6.45 -22.03
N TYR A 82 0.18 6.10 -23.29
CA TYR A 82 -1.12 5.73 -23.83
C TYR A 82 -1.60 4.38 -23.28
N ILE A 83 -0.71 3.39 -23.21
CA ILE A 83 -0.98 2.08 -22.60
C ILE A 83 -1.37 2.28 -21.14
N THR A 84 -0.62 3.07 -20.36
CA THR A 84 -0.98 3.39 -18.96
C THR A 84 -2.41 3.89 -18.85
N ARG A 85 -2.78 4.87 -19.68
CA ARG A 85 -4.14 5.42 -19.66
C ARG A 85 -5.20 4.36 -19.97
N LYS A 86 -4.96 3.50 -20.97
CA LYS A 86 -5.90 2.45 -21.36
C LYS A 86 -6.06 1.36 -20.31
N VAL A 87 -4.98 0.98 -19.63
CA VAL A 87 -5.05 0.03 -18.52
C VAL A 87 -5.88 0.62 -17.39
N ALA A 88 -5.62 1.87 -16.98
CA ALA A 88 -6.42 2.55 -15.96
C ALA A 88 -7.90 2.67 -16.37
N ASP A 89 -8.19 3.06 -17.61
CA ASP A 89 -9.57 3.14 -18.13
C ASP A 89 -10.28 1.77 -18.07
N ARG A 90 -9.56 0.69 -18.41
CA ARG A 90 -10.12 -0.66 -18.38
C ARG A 90 -10.35 -1.15 -16.95
N LEU A 91 -9.42 -0.90 -16.02
CA LEU A 91 -9.61 -1.22 -14.60
C LEU A 91 -10.83 -0.49 -14.04
N GLN A 92 -10.99 0.80 -14.36
CA GLN A 92 -12.17 1.57 -13.98
C GLN A 92 -13.46 0.97 -14.54
N GLU A 93 -13.46 0.58 -15.81
CA GLU A 93 -14.62 -0.04 -16.45
C GLU A 93 -14.98 -1.37 -15.77
N LEU A 94 -14.00 -2.23 -15.49
CA LEU A 94 -14.19 -3.50 -14.79
C LEU A 94 -14.76 -3.27 -13.39
N PHE A 95 -14.22 -2.30 -12.65
CA PHE A 95 -14.69 -1.91 -11.34
C PHE A 95 -16.16 -1.43 -11.38
N ASN A 96 -16.52 -0.59 -12.35
CA ASN A 96 -17.87 -0.03 -12.48
C ASN A 96 -18.91 -1.06 -12.93
N THR A 97 -18.52 -1.98 -13.83
CA THR A 97 -19.45 -2.93 -14.46
C THR A 97 -19.53 -4.27 -13.74
N MET A 98 -18.46 -4.67 -13.05
CA MET A 98 -18.32 -6.00 -12.44
C MET A 98 -17.69 -5.91 -11.03
N ARG A 99 -18.17 -4.98 -10.20
CA ARG A 99 -17.63 -4.70 -8.85
C ARG A 99 -17.38 -5.95 -8.00
N SER A 100 -18.36 -6.86 -7.92
CA SER A 100 -18.22 -8.08 -7.10
C SER A 100 -17.12 -9.03 -7.60
N ASP A 101 -16.99 -9.20 -8.92
CA ASP A 101 -15.91 -10.02 -9.51
C ASP A 101 -14.54 -9.33 -9.33
N TYR A 102 -14.50 -8.00 -9.43
CA TYR A 102 -13.31 -7.19 -9.18
C TYR A 102 -12.83 -7.32 -7.73
N GLU A 103 -13.73 -7.21 -6.75
CA GLU A 103 -13.43 -7.42 -5.32
C GLU A 103 -12.90 -8.82 -5.04
N SER A 104 -13.48 -9.86 -5.65
CA SER A 104 -13.05 -11.25 -5.45
C SER A 104 -11.61 -11.53 -5.92
N LYS A 105 -11.09 -10.70 -6.82
CA LYS A 105 -9.73 -10.80 -7.39
C LYS A 105 -8.80 -9.73 -6.83
N TRP A 106 -9.29 -8.85 -5.95
CA TRP A 106 -8.55 -7.68 -5.51
C TRP A 106 -7.23 -8.05 -4.85
N ASP A 107 -7.23 -9.05 -3.97
CA ASP A 107 -6.04 -9.42 -3.20
C ASP A 107 -4.88 -9.87 -4.13
N ASP A 108 -5.18 -10.47 -5.28
CA ASP A 108 -4.20 -10.79 -6.32
C ASP A 108 -3.76 -9.54 -7.12
N LEU A 109 -4.68 -8.61 -7.39
CA LEU A 109 -4.44 -7.40 -8.20
C LEU A 109 -3.77 -6.26 -7.42
N LYS A 110 -3.92 -6.24 -6.09
CA LYS A 110 -3.50 -5.15 -5.20
C LYS A 110 -2.04 -4.76 -5.41
N ILE A 111 -1.14 -5.74 -5.46
CA ILE A 111 0.30 -5.51 -5.63
C ILE A 111 0.61 -4.80 -6.95
N PHE A 112 -0.07 -5.18 -8.02
CA PHE A 112 0.10 -4.58 -9.34
C PHE A 112 -0.37 -3.13 -9.35
N ILE A 113 -1.53 -2.86 -8.77
CA ILE A 113 -2.10 -1.51 -8.71
C ILE A 113 -1.24 -0.61 -7.83
N GLN A 114 -0.79 -1.10 -6.67
CA GLN A 114 0.13 -0.35 -5.81
C GLN A 114 1.45 -0.06 -6.50
N TYR A 115 2.03 -1.03 -7.21
CA TYR A 115 3.25 -0.80 -7.97
C TYR A 115 3.05 0.24 -9.09
N GLY A 116 1.91 0.20 -9.78
CA GLY A 116 1.54 1.22 -10.76
C GLY A 116 1.41 2.62 -10.15
N ILE A 117 0.77 2.74 -8.99
CA ILE A 117 0.64 4.00 -8.25
C ILE A 117 2.01 4.57 -7.86
N LEU A 118 2.93 3.70 -7.42
CA LEU A 118 4.25 4.08 -6.95
C LEU A 118 5.22 4.47 -8.07
N THR A 119 5.01 3.97 -9.30
CA THR A 119 5.96 4.12 -10.41
C THR A 119 5.47 4.98 -11.58
N ASP A 120 4.15 5.23 -11.71
CA ASP A 120 3.58 6.01 -12.81
C ASP A 120 2.56 7.04 -12.29
N GLU A 121 2.93 8.32 -12.32
CA GLU A 121 2.08 9.42 -11.82
C GLU A 121 0.74 9.51 -12.54
N LYS A 122 0.68 9.24 -13.85
CA LYS A 122 -0.57 9.32 -14.63
C LYS A 122 -1.50 8.16 -14.29
N PHE A 123 -0.94 7.00 -13.98
CA PHE A 123 -1.72 5.89 -13.43
C PHE A 123 -2.25 6.25 -12.05
N ALA A 124 -1.39 6.81 -11.20
CA ALA A 124 -1.70 7.20 -9.84
C ALA A 124 -2.80 8.27 -9.74
N GLU A 125 -2.91 9.18 -10.73
CA GLU A 125 -4.01 10.16 -10.82
C GLU A 125 -5.39 9.51 -10.97
N LYS A 126 -5.48 8.34 -11.63
CA LYS A 126 -6.75 7.63 -11.88
C LYS A 126 -7.03 6.53 -10.87
N ALA A 127 -5.98 5.95 -10.29
CA ALA A 127 -6.09 4.83 -9.38
C ALA A 127 -7.05 5.00 -8.19
N PRO A 128 -7.25 6.20 -7.59
CA PRO A 128 -8.19 6.36 -6.48
C PRO A 128 -9.62 5.90 -6.77
N ASP A 129 -10.05 5.89 -8.04
CA ASP A 129 -11.41 5.52 -8.45
C ASP A 129 -11.62 4.00 -8.61
N PHE A 130 -10.54 3.20 -8.60
CA PHE A 130 -10.59 1.74 -8.72
C PHE A 130 -9.67 0.98 -7.74
N MET A 131 -8.91 1.70 -6.91
CA MET A 131 -8.15 1.15 -5.79
C MET A 131 -9.13 0.72 -4.69
N LEU A 132 -8.89 -0.43 -4.06
CA LEU A 132 -9.66 -0.89 -2.91
C LEU A 132 -8.78 -1.04 -1.67
N TRP A 133 -9.35 -0.71 -0.53
CA TRP A 133 -8.86 -1.03 0.80
C TRP A 133 -9.80 -2.05 1.42
N LYS A 134 -9.23 -3.11 1.98
CA LYS A 134 -9.94 -4.18 2.67
C LYS A 134 -9.94 -3.85 4.16
N ASN A 135 -11.09 -3.90 4.83
CA ASN A 135 -11.12 -3.84 6.29
C ASN A 135 -11.02 -5.25 6.90
N VAL A 136 -10.82 -5.33 8.22
CA VAL A 136 -10.74 -6.60 8.95
C VAL A 136 -12.03 -7.45 8.89
N GLU A 137 -13.15 -6.87 8.47
CA GLU A 137 -14.41 -7.59 8.23
C GLU A 137 -14.49 -8.20 6.82
N GLY A 138 -13.44 -8.02 5.99
CA GLY A 138 -13.40 -8.50 4.61
C GLY A 138 -14.22 -7.67 3.62
N LYS A 139 -14.63 -6.46 3.98
CA LYS A 139 -15.33 -5.52 3.09
C LYS A 139 -14.32 -4.65 2.35
N TYR A 140 -14.62 -4.35 1.09
CA TYR A 140 -13.78 -3.53 0.22
C TYR A 140 -14.36 -2.14 0.03
N PHE A 141 -13.49 -1.13 0.09
CA PHE A 141 -13.85 0.28 -0.05
C PHE A 141 -12.84 0.98 -0.95
N THR A 142 -13.28 1.90 -1.81
CA THR A 142 -12.35 2.88 -2.38
C THR A 142 -11.80 3.80 -1.28
N PRO A 143 -10.64 4.46 -1.49
CA PRO A 143 -10.14 5.47 -0.55
C PRO A 143 -11.20 6.51 -0.17
N LYS A 144 -12.02 6.93 -1.15
CA LYS A 144 -13.12 7.86 -0.94
C LYS A 144 -14.26 7.25 -0.11
N GLU A 145 -14.70 6.05 -0.45
CA GLU A 145 -15.73 5.31 0.31
C GLU A 145 -15.30 5.12 1.76
N TYR A 146 -14.05 4.73 1.99
CA TYR A 146 -13.50 4.51 3.33
C TYR A 146 -13.39 5.80 4.13
N THR A 147 -12.87 6.87 3.49
CA THR A 147 -12.77 8.19 4.13
C THR A 147 -14.14 8.68 4.60
N GLU A 148 -15.15 8.58 3.75
CA GLU A 148 -16.52 8.99 4.10
C GLU A 148 -17.10 8.14 5.24
N LYS A 149 -16.80 6.83 5.27
CA LYS A 149 -17.21 5.92 6.33
C LYS A 149 -16.60 6.28 7.69
N VAL A 150 -15.32 6.63 7.73
CA VAL A 150 -14.59 6.76 9.00
C VAL A 150 -14.43 8.19 9.51
N LYS A 151 -14.60 9.22 8.66
CA LYS A 151 -14.30 10.62 9.03
C LYS A 151 -15.01 11.10 10.30
N GLU A 152 -16.24 10.66 10.57
CA GLU A 152 -16.96 11.10 11.78
C GLU A 152 -16.37 10.49 13.05
N ALA A 153 -15.98 9.22 13.00
CA ALA A 153 -15.46 8.49 14.14
C ALA A 153 -13.94 8.61 14.29
N GLN A 154 -13.19 8.83 13.21
CA GLN A 154 -11.73 8.71 13.17
C GLN A 154 -11.04 10.00 12.72
N THR A 155 -11.58 11.17 13.08
CA THR A 155 -10.90 12.45 12.91
C THR A 155 -10.34 12.92 14.25
N ASP A 156 -9.07 13.32 14.25
CA ASP A 156 -8.41 13.85 15.44
C ASP A 156 -8.74 15.35 15.67
N LYS A 157 -8.29 15.89 16.81
CA LYS A 157 -8.47 17.31 17.18
C LYS A 157 -7.87 18.29 16.17
N ASN A 158 -6.89 17.87 15.37
CA ASN A 158 -6.24 18.67 14.33
C ASN A 158 -6.97 18.58 12.98
N LYS A 159 -8.17 17.98 12.95
CA LYS A 159 -8.96 17.73 11.73
C LYS A 159 -8.27 16.80 10.74
N THR A 160 -7.35 15.94 11.21
CA THR A 160 -6.72 14.90 10.39
C THR A 160 -7.53 13.62 10.48
N VAL A 161 -7.91 13.04 9.34
CA VAL A 161 -8.56 11.72 9.29
C VAL A 161 -7.51 10.64 9.51
N VAL A 162 -7.76 9.75 10.47
CA VAL A 162 -6.84 8.68 10.86
C VAL A 162 -7.36 7.35 10.36
N PHE A 163 -6.62 6.72 9.45
CA PHE A 163 -6.89 5.38 8.97
C PHE A 163 -6.14 4.37 9.84
N LEU A 164 -6.88 3.66 10.70
CA LEU A 164 -6.29 2.57 11.46
C LEU A 164 -6.07 1.37 10.55
N TYR A 165 -4.94 0.69 10.71
CA TYR A 165 -4.66 -0.56 9.98
C TYR A 165 -3.93 -1.59 10.83
N VAL A 166 -3.97 -2.84 10.37
CA VAL A 166 -3.30 -3.99 10.96
C VAL A 166 -2.74 -4.88 9.85
N ASP A 167 -1.52 -5.36 10.06
CA ASP A 167 -0.80 -6.29 9.18
C ASP A 167 -1.12 -7.76 9.50
N ASP A 168 -1.26 -8.09 10.79
CA ASP A 168 -1.66 -9.43 11.24
C ASP A 168 -2.82 -9.32 12.25
N PRO A 169 -4.07 -9.53 11.81
CA PRO A 169 -5.25 -9.47 12.69
C PRO A 169 -5.26 -10.51 13.81
N GLU A 170 -4.62 -11.67 13.62
CA GLU A 170 -4.60 -12.75 14.60
C GLU A 170 -3.57 -12.46 15.70
N GLU A 171 -2.36 -12.08 15.31
CA GLU A 171 -1.30 -11.70 16.25
C GLU A 171 -1.70 -10.48 17.09
N LYS A 172 -2.43 -9.54 16.49
CA LYS A 172 -2.76 -8.23 17.10
C LYS A 172 -4.21 -8.12 17.53
N TYR A 173 -4.83 -9.26 17.82
CA TYR A 173 -6.23 -9.37 18.20
C TYR A 173 -6.61 -8.41 19.35
N THR A 174 -5.79 -8.31 20.40
CA THR A 174 -6.07 -7.44 21.56
C THR A 174 -6.17 -5.97 21.18
N SER A 175 -5.21 -5.46 20.39
CA SER A 175 -5.24 -4.07 19.89
C SER A 175 -6.41 -3.83 18.94
N LEU A 176 -6.74 -4.82 18.13
CA LEU A 176 -7.87 -4.78 17.22
C LEU A 176 -9.21 -4.70 17.97
N GLU A 177 -9.39 -5.50 19.02
CA GLU A 177 -10.61 -5.47 19.86
C GLU A 177 -10.75 -4.14 20.61
N ALA A 178 -9.64 -3.56 21.09
CA ALA A 178 -9.65 -2.23 21.69
C ALA A 178 -10.13 -1.15 20.69
N ALA A 179 -9.67 -1.22 19.44
CA ALA A 179 -10.13 -0.31 18.38
C ALA A 179 -11.62 -0.48 18.05
N LYS A 180 -12.10 -1.73 17.94
CA LYS A 180 -13.52 -2.03 17.73
C LYS A 180 -14.40 -1.56 18.89
N ALA A 181 -13.94 -1.69 20.14
CA ALA A 181 -14.66 -1.23 21.32
C ALA A 181 -14.89 0.30 21.32
N LYS A 182 -13.97 1.08 20.72
CA LYS A 182 -14.13 2.52 20.48
C LYS A 182 -14.98 2.85 19.24
N GLY A 183 -15.46 1.83 18.51
CA GLY A 183 -16.24 1.98 17.29
C GLY A 183 -15.40 2.36 16.06
N TYR A 184 -14.09 2.09 16.07
CA TYR A 184 -13.22 2.36 14.93
C TYR A 184 -13.21 1.20 13.94
N ASP A 185 -13.12 1.54 12.65
CA ASP A 185 -12.89 0.60 11.55
C ASP A 185 -11.39 0.51 11.25
N VAL A 186 -10.93 -0.72 11.02
CA VAL A 186 -9.51 -1.03 10.85
C VAL A 186 -9.28 -1.70 9.50
N LEU A 187 -8.34 -1.17 8.73
CA LEU A 187 -7.88 -1.73 7.46
C LEU A 187 -6.99 -2.95 7.69
N TRP A 188 -7.10 -3.94 6.82
CA TRP A 188 -6.16 -5.06 6.75
C TRP A 188 -5.14 -4.76 5.65
N MET A 189 -3.89 -4.53 6.06
CA MET A 189 -2.77 -4.16 5.20
C MET A 189 -1.53 -5.01 5.51
N ASP A 190 -1.50 -6.20 4.92
CA ASP A 190 -0.47 -7.23 5.00
C ASP A 190 0.41 -7.34 3.74
N GLY A 191 0.20 -6.44 2.78
CA GLY A 191 0.84 -6.46 1.46
C GLY A 191 2.26 -5.91 1.51
N GLN A 192 3.15 -6.48 0.69
CA GLN A 192 4.57 -6.10 0.64
C GLN A 192 4.79 -4.63 0.26
N LEU A 193 3.91 -4.06 -0.56
CA LEU A 193 3.98 -2.65 -0.97
C LEU A 193 3.14 -1.70 -0.10
N ASP A 194 2.45 -2.19 0.93
CA ASP A 194 1.54 -1.36 1.73
C ASP A 194 2.27 -0.19 2.39
N SER A 195 3.43 -0.42 3.02
CA SER A 195 4.19 0.65 3.69
C SER A 195 4.70 1.73 2.72
N HIS A 196 5.07 1.34 1.50
CA HIS A 196 5.41 2.29 0.44
C HIS A 196 4.18 3.07 -0.05
N TYR A 197 3.07 2.37 -0.29
CA TYR A 197 1.80 2.96 -0.71
C TYR A 197 1.24 3.94 0.32
N ILE A 198 1.27 3.58 1.60
CA ILE A 198 0.83 4.43 2.71
C ILE A 198 1.62 5.74 2.73
N ASN A 199 2.96 5.67 2.70
CA ASN A 199 3.80 6.86 2.71
C ASN A 199 3.58 7.73 1.46
N TRP A 200 3.39 7.10 0.29
CA TRP A 200 2.99 7.80 -0.92
C TRP A 200 1.64 8.50 -0.75
N TYR A 201 0.63 7.81 -0.20
CA TYR A 201 -0.72 8.35 -0.03
C TYR A 201 -0.72 9.55 0.92
N GLU A 202 -0.06 9.44 2.08
CA GLU A 202 0.07 10.53 3.05
C GLU A 202 0.78 11.75 2.44
N SER A 203 1.80 11.54 1.60
CA SER A 203 2.50 12.64 0.91
C SER A 203 1.59 13.44 -0.03
N LYS A 204 0.55 12.80 -0.58
CA LYS A 204 -0.44 13.42 -1.48
C LYS A 204 -1.68 13.92 -0.74
N ASN A 205 -1.98 13.40 0.45
CA ASN A 205 -3.19 13.69 1.22
C ASN A 205 -2.83 14.18 2.63
N LYS A 206 -2.48 15.47 2.74
CA LYS A 206 -1.93 16.08 3.96
C LYS A 206 -2.85 16.04 5.19
N ASP A 207 -4.16 15.99 4.98
CA ASP A 207 -5.17 15.95 6.07
C ASP A 207 -5.55 14.50 6.44
N THR A 208 -4.72 13.54 6.07
CA THR A 208 -4.90 12.12 6.38
C THR A 208 -3.62 11.50 6.93
N ARG A 209 -3.76 10.50 7.79
CA ARG A 209 -2.64 9.69 8.27
C ARG A 209 -3.08 8.25 8.46
N PHE A 210 -2.17 7.32 8.25
CA PHE A 210 -2.35 5.92 8.62
C PHE A 210 -1.66 5.66 9.96
N VAL A 211 -2.28 4.84 10.80
CA VAL A 211 -1.73 4.47 12.11
C VAL A 211 -1.97 2.99 12.36
N ARG A 212 -0.93 2.25 12.76
CA ARG A 212 -1.12 0.84 13.16
C ARG A 212 -1.84 0.75 14.50
N VAL A 213 -2.72 -0.24 14.63
CA VAL A 213 -3.46 -0.47 15.89
C VAL A 213 -2.56 -0.82 17.08
N ASP A 214 -1.35 -1.31 16.84
CA ASP A 214 -0.36 -1.71 17.85
C ASP A 214 0.77 -0.68 18.04
N SER A 215 0.64 0.53 17.47
CA SER A 215 1.71 1.53 17.54
C SER A 215 1.73 2.35 18.83
N ASP A 216 0.59 2.46 19.49
CA ASP A 216 0.40 3.17 20.76
C ASP A 216 -0.86 2.62 21.46
N VAL A 217 -1.19 3.15 22.64
CA VAL A 217 -2.47 2.90 23.30
C VAL A 217 -3.62 3.50 22.48
N ILE A 218 -4.79 2.86 22.54
CA ILE A 218 -5.91 3.17 21.64
C ILE A 218 -6.36 4.65 21.72
N ASP A 219 -6.31 5.24 22.92
CA ASP A 219 -6.66 6.65 23.16
C ASP A 219 -5.69 7.65 22.51
N LYS A 220 -4.46 7.22 22.19
CA LYS A 220 -3.46 8.05 21.51
C LYS A 220 -3.46 7.92 20.00
N LEU A 221 -3.98 6.81 19.46
CA LEU A 221 -4.05 6.61 18.01
C LEU A 221 -4.89 7.68 17.33
N ILE A 222 -5.98 8.12 17.98
CA ILE A 222 -6.89 9.17 17.50
C ILE A 222 -7.17 10.15 18.65
N GLN A 223 -6.37 11.21 18.73
CA GLN A 223 -6.44 12.19 19.81
C GLN A 223 -7.64 13.13 19.62
N LYS A 224 -8.79 12.80 20.20
CA LYS A 224 -10.01 13.63 20.14
C LYS A 224 -10.07 14.72 21.20
N GLU A 225 -9.52 14.47 22.39
CA GLU A 225 -9.51 15.42 23.52
C GLU A 225 -8.07 15.66 24.02
N GLU A 226 -7.87 16.70 24.83
CA GLU A 226 -6.61 16.89 25.56
C GLU A 226 -6.53 15.91 26.74
N GLN A 227 -5.58 14.98 26.63
CA GLN A 227 -5.00 14.11 27.65
C GLN A 227 -5.90 13.67 28.81
N ILE A 228 -6.21 12.36 28.82
CA ILE A 228 -6.58 11.65 30.04
C ILE A 228 -5.53 11.96 31.11
N LYS A 229 -5.97 12.39 32.29
CA LYS A 229 -5.05 12.80 33.35
C LYS A 229 -4.33 11.56 33.91
N MET A 230 -3.01 11.63 33.99
CA MET A 230 -2.20 10.58 34.61
C MET A 230 -2.64 10.35 36.06
N SER A 231 -3.00 9.10 36.38
CA SER A 231 -3.45 8.72 37.72
C SER A 231 -2.28 8.50 38.69
N LEU A 232 -1.09 8.19 38.17
CA LEU A 232 0.13 7.98 38.94
C LEU A 232 0.95 9.27 39.06
N THR A 233 1.45 9.56 40.25
CA THR A 233 2.43 10.65 40.43
C THR A 233 3.80 10.26 39.87
N GLU A 234 4.65 11.24 39.56
CA GLU A 234 6.02 10.99 39.10
C GLU A 234 6.80 10.07 40.07
N ALA A 235 6.66 10.30 41.38
CA ALA A 235 7.29 9.45 42.39
C ALA A 235 6.78 8.00 42.37
N GLN A 236 5.50 7.77 42.06
CA GLN A 236 4.96 6.41 41.93
C GLN A 236 5.48 5.72 40.66
N GLN A 237 5.64 6.47 39.57
CA GLN A 237 6.21 5.96 38.33
C GLN A 237 7.67 5.53 38.54
N GLU A 238 8.49 6.39 39.17
CA GLU A 238 9.90 6.08 39.49
C GLU A 238 10.06 4.84 40.37
N LEU A 239 9.13 4.60 41.31
CA LEU A 239 9.14 3.40 42.15
C LEU A 239 8.78 2.13 41.38
N LEU A 240 7.91 2.23 40.36
CA LEU A 240 7.44 1.08 39.58
C LEU A 240 8.38 0.70 38.44
N THR A 241 9.08 1.67 37.84
CA THR A 241 10.06 1.42 36.76
C THR A 241 11.01 0.25 37.03
N PRO A 242 11.78 0.21 38.15
CA PRO A 242 12.73 -0.86 38.39
C PRO A 242 12.05 -2.24 38.60
N VAL A 243 10.80 -2.25 39.05
CA VAL A 243 10.02 -3.49 39.21
C VAL A 243 9.75 -4.10 37.84
N PHE A 244 9.29 -3.29 36.88
CA PHE A 244 9.07 -3.75 35.50
C PHE A 244 10.38 -4.10 34.80
N GLU A 245 11.42 -3.26 34.91
CA GLU A 245 12.74 -3.52 34.29
C GLU A 245 13.32 -4.86 34.73
N SER A 246 13.16 -5.23 36.01
CA SER A 246 13.66 -6.50 36.55
C SER A 246 13.04 -7.75 35.90
N GLN A 247 11.84 -7.61 35.33
CA GLN A 247 11.08 -8.70 34.72
C GLN A 247 11.16 -8.70 33.19
N MET A 248 11.81 -7.71 32.58
CA MET A 248 11.93 -7.64 31.12
C MET A 248 12.85 -8.75 30.59
N PRO A 249 12.48 -9.40 29.47
CA PRO A 249 13.37 -10.34 28.80
C PRO A 249 14.69 -9.66 28.42
N LYS A 250 15.80 -10.38 28.58
CA LYS A 250 17.09 -9.95 28.06
C LYS A 250 17.27 -10.55 26.68
N ASP A 251 17.19 -9.72 25.65
CA ASP A 251 17.43 -10.07 24.26
C ASP A 251 18.48 -9.14 23.67
N GLU A 252 19.38 -9.65 22.82
CA GLU A 252 20.44 -8.85 22.19
C GLU A 252 19.91 -7.92 21.08
N LYS A 253 18.67 -8.14 20.62
CA LYS A 253 18.08 -7.46 19.46
C LYS A 253 16.85 -6.60 19.80
N ILE A 254 16.35 -6.68 21.03
CA ILE A 254 15.11 -6.01 21.44
C ILE A 254 15.38 -5.19 22.70
N ASP A 255 15.27 -3.87 22.57
CA ASP A 255 15.30 -2.94 23.69
C ASP A 255 13.85 -2.66 24.15
N TYR A 256 13.57 -2.95 25.42
CA TYR A 256 12.28 -2.65 26.04
C TYR A 256 12.35 -1.29 26.73
N HIS A 257 11.42 -0.39 26.38
CA HIS A 257 11.25 0.91 27.05
C HIS A 257 9.93 0.93 27.81
N ILE A 258 9.99 1.32 29.09
CA ILE A 258 8.80 1.44 29.94
C ILE A 258 8.35 2.90 29.92
N SER A 259 7.14 3.13 29.41
CA SER A 259 6.45 4.41 29.51
C SER A 259 5.17 4.24 30.32
N PHE A 260 4.86 5.24 31.15
CA PHE A 260 3.57 5.32 31.84
C PHE A 260 2.65 6.19 31.02
N GLU A 261 1.48 5.67 30.69
CA GLU A 261 0.49 6.38 29.90
C GLU A 261 -0.85 6.41 30.61
N ALA A 262 -1.57 7.52 30.43
CA ALA A 262 -2.93 7.64 30.95
C ALA A 262 -3.87 6.86 30.03
N MET A 263 -4.54 5.85 30.60
CA MET A 263 -5.43 4.93 29.88
C MET A 263 -6.81 4.92 30.54
N SER A 264 -7.83 4.50 29.80
CA SER A 264 -9.16 4.26 30.35
C SER A 264 -9.13 3.16 31.44
N PRO A 265 -9.96 3.24 32.51
CA PRO A 265 -10.07 2.19 33.52
C PRO A 265 -10.48 0.82 32.97
N ASP A 266 -11.10 0.78 31.79
CA ASP A 266 -11.55 -0.44 31.11
C ASP A 266 -10.45 -1.09 30.23
N GLU A 267 -9.29 -0.44 30.08
CA GLU A 267 -8.17 -0.94 29.29
C GLU A 267 -7.24 -1.84 30.11
N ALA A 268 -6.46 -2.68 29.40
CA ALA A 268 -5.45 -3.51 30.04
C ALA A 268 -4.41 -2.61 30.74
N PRO A 269 -4.00 -2.92 31.99
CA PRO A 269 -3.09 -2.07 32.76
C PRO A 269 -1.66 -2.03 32.20
N VAL A 270 -1.32 -2.96 31.30
CA VAL A 270 -0.03 -3.02 30.60
C VAL A 270 -0.31 -3.32 29.13
N VAL A 271 0.25 -2.49 28.24
CA VAL A 271 0.14 -2.65 26.79
C VAL A 271 1.55 -2.65 26.21
N ILE A 272 1.81 -3.59 25.30
CA ILE A 272 3.06 -3.65 24.54
C ILE A 272 2.80 -2.97 23.20
N THR A 273 3.56 -1.93 22.89
CA THR A 273 3.44 -1.17 21.65
C THR A 273 4.75 -1.27 20.86
N GLN A 274 4.67 -1.04 19.56
CA GLN A 274 5.85 -0.96 18.70
C GLN A 274 5.82 0.30 17.87
N ASN A 275 6.91 1.08 17.93
CA ASN A 275 7.00 2.34 17.19
C ASN A 275 6.78 2.14 15.67
N GLU A 276 5.77 2.81 15.15
CA GLU A 276 5.34 2.65 13.75
C GLU A 276 6.36 3.17 12.75
N PHE A 277 6.97 4.32 13.02
CA PHE A 277 7.93 4.94 12.10
C PHE A 277 9.13 4.01 11.82
N MET A 278 9.70 3.43 12.88
CA MET A 278 10.80 2.48 12.76
C MET A 278 10.40 1.20 12.04
N ARG A 279 9.18 0.69 12.26
CA ARG A 279 8.66 -0.49 11.56
C ARG A 279 8.49 -0.24 10.06
N ARG A 280 7.81 0.86 9.67
CA ARG A 280 7.67 1.23 8.25
C ARG A 280 9.03 1.43 7.60
N MET A 281 9.98 2.07 8.29
CA MET A 281 11.35 2.23 7.79
C MET A 281 12.04 0.88 7.54
N LYS A 282 11.93 -0.06 8.48
CA LYS A 282 12.51 -1.41 8.35
C LYS A 282 11.89 -2.20 7.20
N GLU A 283 10.57 -2.14 7.04
CA GLU A 283 9.85 -2.80 5.94
C GLU A 283 10.23 -2.23 4.58
N MET A 284 10.29 -0.89 4.47
CA MET A 284 10.77 -0.24 3.25
C MET A 284 12.23 -0.57 2.96
N ALA A 285 13.09 -0.65 3.98
CA ALA A 285 14.49 -1.00 3.82
C ALA A 285 14.68 -2.46 3.37
N ALA A 286 13.86 -3.39 3.87
CA ALA A 286 13.88 -4.79 3.45
C ALA A 286 13.55 -4.96 1.95
N MET A 287 12.65 -4.11 1.43
CA MET A 287 12.28 -4.07 0.01
C MET A 287 13.25 -3.23 -0.84
N GLY A 288 13.83 -2.18 -0.26
CA GLY A 288 14.76 -1.25 -0.92
C GLY A 288 16.24 -1.66 -0.86
N GLY A 289 16.58 -2.79 -0.22
CA GLY A 289 17.94 -3.31 -0.02
C GLY A 289 18.64 -3.84 -1.27
N GLY A 290 18.28 -3.31 -2.45
CA GLY A 290 18.83 -3.66 -3.75
C GLY A 290 18.87 -2.46 -4.69
N GLY A 291 19.72 -1.48 -4.39
CA GLY A 291 20.24 -0.54 -5.39
C GLY A 291 19.35 0.66 -5.77
N MET A 292 19.39 1.70 -4.94
CA MET A 292 19.53 3.07 -5.47
C MET A 292 20.86 3.63 -4.97
N SER A 293 21.95 3.09 -5.53
CA SER A 293 23.25 3.76 -5.52
C SER A 293 23.66 4.00 -6.97
N GLN A 294 23.77 5.30 -7.29
CA GLN A 294 24.21 5.93 -8.53
C GLN A 294 23.19 6.04 -9.67
#